data_AF-A0A366X8U5-F1
#
_entry.id   AF-A0A366X8U5-F1
#
_cell.length_a   1.000
_cell.length_b   1.000
_cell.length_c   1.000
_cell.angle_alpha   90.00
_cell.angle_beta   90.00
_cell.angle_gamma   90.00
#
_symmetry.space_group_name_H-M   'P 1'
#
loop_
_entity.id
_entity.type
_entity.pdbx_description
1 polymer ?
#
loop_
_entity_poly.entity_id
_entity_poly.type
_entity_poly.pdbx_seq_one_letter_code
_entity_poly.pdbx_strand_id
1 'polypeptide(L)'
;MTIDLTDVEKARMYLAQIDALNISNEQQSMRDRMLERRAWLSTHLDQDDYASALILADAIDTRLIDLGHGLNFAVSLKEICEAADTDLTEARHALELLGSRETRSGIYSSSDSCPVVKIGDLGDWRVFP
;
A
#
# COMPACT_ATOMS: atom_id res chain seq x y z
N MET A 1 -8.41 -11.90 -21.15
CA MET A 1 -8.07 -10.87 -22.15
C MET A 1 -8.09 -9.55 -21.42
N THR A 2 -6.94 -9.17 -20.84
CA THR A 2 -6.72 -7.85 -20.25
C THR A 2 -6.46 -6.87 -21.39
N ILE A 3 -7.13 -5.73 -21.37
CA ILE A 3 -6.86 -4.64 -22.31
C ILE A 3 -5.73 -3.83 -21.67
N ASP A 4 -4.53 -3.92 -22.22
CA ASP A 4 -3.41 -3.11 -21.77
C ASP A 4 -3.65 -1.66 -22.18
N LEU A 5 -3.79 -0.79 -21.18
CA LEU A 5 -3.96 0.63 -21.40
C LEU A 5 -2.63 1.26 -21.83
N THR A 6 -2.69 2.13 -22.84
CA THR A 6 -1.57 3.01 -23.17
C THR A 6 -1.30 4.00 -22.02
N ASP A 7 -0.10 4.57 -21.94
CA ASP A 7 0.26 5.53 -20.88
C ASP A 7 -0.72 6.72 -20.80
N VAL A 8 -1.23 7.17 -21.94
CA VAL A 8 -2.21 8.26 -22.01
C VAL A 8 -3.56 7.82 -21.42
N GLU A 9 -3.98 6.58 -21.66
CA GLU A 9 -5.22 6.02 -21.11
C GLU A 9 -5.08 5.76 -19.60
N LYS A 10 -3.92 5.27 -19.14
CA LYS A 10 -3.61 5.13 -17.70
C LYS A 10 -3.73 6.46 -16.98
N ALA A 11 -3.13 7.53 -17.53
CA ALA A 11 -3.21 8.87 -16.96
C ALA A 11 -4.65 9.42 -16.92
N ARG A 12 -5.43 9.22 -17.99
CA ARG A 12 -6.84 9.64 -18.04
C ARG A 12 -7.69 8.89 -17.02
N MET A 13 -7.50 7.58 -16.92
CA MET A 13 -8.24 6.74 -15.99
C MET A 13 -7.90 7.09 -14.54
N TYR A 14 -6.63 7.33 -14.23
CA TYR A 14 -6.20 7.84 -12.93
C TYR A 14 -6.91 9.16 -12.57
N LEU A 15 -6.87 10.16 -13.45
CA LEU A 15 -7.53 11.46 -13.19
C LEU A 15 -9.05 11.32 -12.99
N ALA A 16 -9.70 10.47 -13.78
CA ALA A 16 -11.13 10.19 -13.63
C ALA A 16 -11.45 9.52 -12.29
N GLN A 17 -10.59 8.61 -11.80
CA GLN A 17 -10.76 7.99 -10.49
C GLN A 17 -10.55 8.99 -9.35
N ILE A 18 -9.53 9.84 -9.43
CA ILE A 18 -9.28 10.89 -8.43
C ILE A 18 -10.46 11.87 -8.34
N ASP A 19 -10.99 12.31 -9.48
CA ASP A 19 -12.17 13.18 -9.56
C ASP A 19 -13.41 12.51 -8.94
N ALA A 20 -13.66 11.24 -9.28
CA ALA A 20 -14.77 10.46 -8.72
C ALA A 20 -14.63 10.23 -7.19
N LEU A 21 -13.40 10.14 -6.69
CA LEU A 21 -13.10 10.00 -5.26
C LEU A 21 -13.12 11.34 -4.51
N ASN A 22 -13.27 12.47 -5.22
CA ASN A 22 -13.29 13.84 -4.68
C ASN A 22 -12.09 14.13 -3.77
N ILE A 23 -10.90 13.65 -4.17
CA ILE A 23 -9.66 13.87 -3.43
C ILE A 23 -9.12 15.26 -3.79
N SER A 24 -8.97 16.13 -2.79
CA SER A 24 -8.38 17.46 -2.99
C SER A 24 -6.89 17.38 -3.31
N ASN A 25 -6.39 18.34 -4.10
CA ASN A 25 -4.95 18.47 -4.41
C ASN A 25 -4.09 18.70 -3.15
N GLU A 26 -4.67 19.23 -2.08
CA GLU A 26 -4.03 19.27 -0.76
C GLU A 26 -4.35 17.95 -0.05
N GLN A 27 -3.40 17.02 -0.01
CA GLN A 27 -3.57 15.73 0.68
C GLN A 27 -3.66 15.96 2.20
N GLN A 28 -4.88 15.98 2.76
CA GLN A 28 -5.10 16.32 4.16
C GLN A 28 -5.22 15.10 5.07
N SER A 29 -5.58 13.91 4.56
CA SER A 29 -5.82 12.73 5.38
C SER A 29 -5.11 11.44 4.91
N MET A 30 -4.93 10.50 5.83
CA MET A 30 -4.42 9.15 5.53
C MET A 30 -5.33 8.41 4.55
N ARG A 31 -6.66 8.59 4.70
CA ARG A 31 -7.66 8.02 3.80
C ARG A 31 -7.45 8.50 2.36
N ASP A 32 -7.21 9.80 2.16
CA ASP A 32 -7.00 10.36 0.82
C ASP A 32 -5.74 9.77 0.18
N ARG A 33 -4.66 9.60 0.96
CA ARG A 33 -3.43 8.93 0.49
C ARG A 33 -3.69 7.48 0.10
N MET A 34 -4.43 6.71 0.90
CA MET A 34 -4.80 5.33 0.57
C MET A 34 -5.58 5.27 -0.74
N LEU A 35 -6.58 6.14 -0.91
CA LEU A 35 -7.45 6.18 -2.08
C LEU A 35 -6.69 6.61 -3.34
N GLU A 36 -5.84 7.63 -3.24
CA GLU A 36 -4.96 8.06 -4.33
C GLU A 36 -4.01 6.93 -4.75
N ARG A 37 -3.37 6.26 -3.78
CA ARG A 37 -2.46 5.15 -4.08
C ARG A 37 -3.18 3.96 -4.69
N ARG A 38 -4.39 3.64 -4.23
CA ARG A 38 -5.24 2.63 -4.89
C ARG A 38 -5.53 3.01 -6.34
N ALA A 39 -5.89 4.25 -6.59
CA ALA A 39 -6.18 4.71 -7.95
C ALA A 39 -4.94 4.61 -8.86
N TRP A 40 -3.79 5.07 -8.35
CA TRP A 40 -2.53 5.02 -9.09
C TRP A 40 -2.09 3.57 -9.39
N LEU A 41 -2.05 2.70 -8.37
CA LEU A 41 -1.59 1.32 -8.53
C LEU A 41 -2.54 0.51 -9.43
N SER A 42 -3.86 0.69 -9.30
CA SER A 42 -4.85 -0.02 -10.14
C SER A 42 -4.76 0.34 -11.64
N THR A 43 -4.14 1.48 -11.96
CA THR A 43 -4.00 1.96 -13.35
C THR A 43 -2.60 1.74 -13.92
N HIS A 44 -1.57 1.61 -13.06
CA HIS A 44 -0.18 1.56 -13.48
C HIS A 44 0.47 0.18 -13.31
N LEU A 45 -0.07 -0.68 -12.44
CA LEU A 45 0.36 -2.07 -12.30
C LEU A 45 -0.47 -3.02 -13.16
N ASP A 46 0.10 -4.17 -13.46
CA ASP A 46 -0.65 -5.29 -14.00
C ASP A 46 -1.63 -5.82 -12.95
N GLN A 47 -2.71 -6.47 -13.41
CA GLN A 47 -3.79 -6.91 -12.53
C GLN A 47 -3.31 -7.86 -11.43
N ASP A 48 -2.38 -8.76 -11.76
CA ASP A 48 -1.85 -9.75 -10.81
C ASP A 48 -0.96 -9.08 -9.76
N ASP A 49 -0.08 -8.15 -10.16
CA ASP A 49 0.77 -7.38 -9.24
C ASP A 49 -0.07 -6.50 -8.31
N TYR A 50 -1.10 -5.85 -8.85
CA TYR A 50 -2.02 -5.04 -8.05
C TYR A 50 -2.80 -5.89 -7.04
N ALA A 51 -3.30 -7.06 -7.47
CA ALA A 51 -4.00 -7.99 -6.58
C ALA A 51 -3.08 -8.51 -5.48
N SER A 52 -1.84 -8.88 -5.81
CA SER A 52 -0.87 -9.36 -4.85
C SER A 52 -0.51 -8.29 -3.81
N ALA A 53 -0.27 -7.04 -4.25
CA ALA A 53 -0.04 -5.91 -3.36
C ALA A 53 -1.24 -5.62 -2.42
N LEU A 54 -2.47 -5.78 -2.91
CA LEU A 54 -3.68 -5.63 -2.09
C LEU A 54 -3.78 -6.70 -0.99
N ILE A 55 -3.51 -7.97 -1.34
CA ILE A 55 -3.56 -9.08 -0.37
C ILE A 55 -2.48 -8.88 0.69
N LEU A 56 -1.26 -8.51 0.29
CA LEU A 56 -0.18 -8.22 1.23
C LEU A 56 -0.52 -7.04 2.14
N ALA A 57 -1.11 -5.97 1.61
CA ALA A 57 -1.55 -4.83 2.41
C ALA A 57 -2.56 -5.23 3.48
N ASP A 58 -3.53 -6.08 3.14
CA ASP A 58 -4.55 -6.59 4.06
C ASP A 58 -3.93 -7.48 5.16
N ALA A 59 -2.97 -8.35 4.81
CA ALA A 59 -2.23 -9.16 5.76
C ALA A 59 -1.42 -8.29 6.75
N ILE A 60 -0.76 -7.24 6.26
CA ILE A 60 -0.03 -6.27 7.09
C ILE A 60 -0.99 -5.54 8.04
N ASP A 61 -2.13 -5.04 7.53
CA ASP A 61 -3.11 -4.32 8.37
C ASP A 61 -3.69 -5.22 9.46
N THR A 62 -4.10 -6.43 9.09
CA THR A 62 -4.58 -7.44 10.05
C THR A 62 -3.55 -7.70 11.13
N ARG A 63 -2.27 -7.86 10.75
CA ARG A 63 -1.20 -8.10 11.71
C ARG A 63 -0.95 -6.90 12.63
N LEU A 64 -1.02 -5.68 12.10
CA LEU A 64 -0.87 -4.45 12.89
C LEU A 64 -2.04 -4.25 13.86
N ILE A 65 -3.25 -4.64 13.47
CA ILE A 65 -4.43 -4.64 14.34
C ILE A 65 -4.25 -5.66 15.49
N ASP A 66 -3.81 -6.88 15.18
CA ASP A 66 -3.56 -7.92 16.18
C ASP A 66 -2.51 -7.51 17.22
N LEU A 67 -1.50 -6.73 16.79
CA LEU A 67 -0.48 -6.17 17.66
C LEU A 67 -0.94 -4.92 18.44
N GLY A 68 -2.16 -4.42 18.19
CA GLY A 68 -2.73 -3.25 18.86
C GLY A 68 -2.21 -1.90 18.35
N HIS A 69 -1.55 -1.87 17.20
CA HIS A 69 -1.03 -0.63 16.59
C HIS A 69 -2.04 0.03 15.63
N GLY A 70 -2.85 -0.78 14.93
CA GLY A 70 -3.81 -0.30 13.93
C GLY A 70 -3.15 0.68 12.94
N LEU A 71 -3.81 1.81 12.69
CA LEU A 71 -3.36 2.83 11.72
C LEU A 71 -2.17 3.69 12.18
N ASN A 72 -1.70 3.54 13.43
CA ASN A 72 -0.59 4.33 14.00
C ASN A 72 0.69 3.51 14.05
N PHE A 73 1.28 3.23 12.89
CA PHE A 73 2.46 2.38 12.77
C PHE A 73 3.60 3.06 12.01
N ALA A 74 4.82 2.63 12.31
CA ALA A 74 5.95 2.72 11.39
C ALA A 74 6.54 1.30 11.24
N VAL A 75 6.82 0.85 10.02
CA VAL A 75 7.43 -0.47 9.79
C VAL A 75 8.58 -0.33 8.80
N SER A 76 9.62 -1.14 8.98
CA SER A 76 10.73 -1.23 8.06
C SER A 76 10.33 -2.03 6.81
N LEU A 77 10.63 -1.51 5.63
CA LEU A 77 10.42 -2.22 4.37
C LEU A 77 11.14 -3.58 4.37
N LYS A 78 12.35 -3.62 4.93
CA LYS A 78 13.13 -4.86 5.06
C LYS A 78 12.43 -5.89 5.94
N GLU A 79 11.81 -5.45 7.04
CA GLU A 79 11.05 -6.34 7.93
C GLU A 79 9.86 -6.95 7.19
N ILE A 80 9.13 -6.16 6.38
CA ILE A 80 8.02 -6.69 5.57
C ILE A 80 8.53 -7.74 4.57
N CYS A 81 9.62 -7.46 3.85
CA CYS A 81 10.19 -8.42 2.90
C CYS A 81 10.60 -9.73 3.58
N GLU A 82 11.19 -9.67 4.77
CA GLU A 82 11.56 -10.85 5.55
C GLU A 82 10.33 -11.60 6.09
N ALA A 83 9.31 -10.87 6.54
CA ALA A 83 8.09 -11.42 7.11
C ALA A 83 7.17 -12.10 6.08
N ALA A 84 7.15 -11.58 4.85
CA ALA A 84 6.28 -12.02 3.77
C ALA A 84 7.00 -12.84 2.68
N ASP A 85 8.32 -13.01 2.77
CA ASP A 85 9.14 -13.62 1.72
C ASP A 85 8.82 -13.04 0.32
N THR A 86 8.97 -11.72 0.23
CA THR A 86 8.64 -10.93 -0.96
C THR A 86 9.73 -9.89 -1.29
N ASP A 87 9.69 -9.35 -2.49
CA ASP A 87 10.59 -8.31 -2.95
C ASP A 87 10.23 -6.91 -2.41
N LEU A 88 11.17 -5.98 -2.60
CA LEU A 88 11.07 -4.60 -2.10
C LEU A 88 9.96 -3.79 -2.78
N THR A 89 9.61 -4.12 -4.01
CA THR A 89 8.62 -3.39 -4.81
C THR A 89 7.22 -3.74 -4.34
N GLU A 90 6.91 -5.03 -4.22
CA GLU A 90 5.64 -5.52 -3.70
C GLU A 90 5.40 -5.05 -2.27
N ALA A 91 6.41 -5.18 -1.39
CA ALA A 91 6.33 -4.68 -0.02
C ALA A 91 6.08 -3.16 0.04
N ARG A 92 6.69 -2.38 -0.87
CA ARG A 92 6.47 -0.93 -0.93
C ARG A 92 5.05 -0.60 -1.34
N HIS A 93 4.54 -1.24 -2.40
CA HIS A 93 3.19 -1.02 -2.88
C HIS A 93 2.14 -1.37 -1.81
N ALA A 94 2.34 -2.48 -1.09
CA ALA A 94 1.48 -2.85 0.02
C ALA A 94 1.45 -1.79 1.13
N LEU A 95 2.62 -1.27 1.52
CA LEU A 95 2.71 -0.20 2.52
C LEU A 95 2.08 1.12 2.03
N GLU A 96 2.26 1.47 0.76
CA GLU A 96 1.63 2.65 0.15
C GLU A 96 0.11 2.53 0.08
N LEU A 97 -0.43 1.33 -0.14
CA LEU A 97 -1.87 1.04 -0.11
C LEU A 97 -2.48 1.27 1.28
N LEU A 98 -1.69 1.13 2.34
CA LEU A 98 -2.05 1.51 3.71
C LEU A 98 -1.91 3.02 3.98
N GLY A 99 -1.59 3.81 2.96
CA GLY A 99 -1.47 5.28 3.07
C GLY A 99 -0.21 5.72 3.83
N SER A 100 0.73 4.80 4.03
CA SER A 100 2.04 5.09 4.60
C SER A 100 2.95 5.70 3.55
N ARG A 101 3.95 6.46 4.01
CA ARG A 101 5.01 7.04 3.18
C ARG A 101 6.36 6.79 3.84
N GLU A 102 7.41 6.81 3.04
CA GLU A 102 8.76 6.76 3.58
C GLU A 102 9.03 8.04 4.39
N THR A 103 9.21 7.89 5.70
CA THR A 103 9.53 9.00 6.62
C THR A 103 11.01 9.00 7.01
N ARG A 104 11.67 7.86 6.91
CA ARG A 104 13.11 7.65 7.12
C ARG A 104 13.57 6.57 6.15
N SER A 105 14.87 6.50 5.87
CA SER A 105 15.43 5.50 4.94
C SER A 105 14.96 4.09 5.28
N GLY A 106 14.15 3.51 4.38
CA GLY A 106 13.57 2.17 4.50
C GLY A 106 12.45 2.01 5.54
N ILE A 107 11.93 3.10 6.13
CA ILE A 107 10.85 3.07 7.13
C ILE A 107 9.63 3.81 6.58
N TYR A 108 8.53 3.09 6.53
CA TYR A 108 7.24 3.58 6.06
C TYR A 108 6.31 3.77 7.25
N SER A 109 5.67 4.94 7.31
CA SER A 109 4.83 5.34 8.43
C SER A 109 3.63 6.15 7.99
N SER A 110 2.55 6.08 8.76
CA SER A 110 1.36 6.94 8.58
C SER A 110 1.57 8.35 9.12
N SER A 111 2.54 8.55 10.03
CA SER A 111 2.93 9.86 10.59
C SER A 111 4.42 9.95 10.92
N ASP A 112 4.95 11.16 11.11
CA ASP A 112 6.40 11.35 11.32
C ASP A 112 6.88 10.90 12.72
N SER A 113 5.95 10.63 13.65
CA SER A 113 6.22 10.34 15.07
C SER A 113 5.85 8.93 15.54
N CYS A 114 5.44 8.03 14.64
CA CYS A 114 5.10 6.65 15.04
C CYS A 114 6.32 5.85 15.51
N PRO A 115 6.16 4.99 16.54
CA PRO A 115 7.18 4.02 16.91
C PRO A 115 7.34 2.96 15.82
N VAL A 116 8.57 2.48 15.62
CA VAL A 116 8.84 1.41 14.67
C VAL A 116 8.41 0.07 15.28
N VAL A 117 7.48 -0.59 14.63
CA VAL A 117 6.88 -1.87 15.00
C VAL A 117 7.65 -3.00 14.33
N LYS A 118 7.85 -4.10 15.08
CA LYS A 118 8.28 -5.38 14.51
C LYS A 118 7.06 -6.20 14.15
N ILE A 119 6.87 -6.48 12.88
CA ILE A 119 5.66 -7.16 12.39
C ILE A 119 5.69 -8.66 12.71
N GLY A 120 6.90 -9.23 12.82
CA GLY A 120 7.11 -10.66 13.02
C GLY A 120 6.85 -11.43 11.73
N ASP A 121 6.19 -12.58 11.83
CA ASP A 121 5.81 -13.41 10.69
C ASP A 121 4.41 -13.03 10.18
N LEU A 122 4.26 -12.90 8.86
CA LEU A 122 2.96 -12.67 8.19
C LEU A 122 2.30 -13.98 7.74
N GLY A 123 2.98 -15.13 7.88
CA GLY A 123 2.48 -16.43 7.46
C GLY A 123 2.31 -16.53 5.94
N ASP A 124 1.52 -17.52 5.49
CA ASP A 124 1.21 -17.70 4.08
C ASP A 124 0.11 -16.73 3.62
N TRP A 125 0.49 -15.45 3.53
CA TRP A 125 -0.39 -14.35 3.15
C TRP A 125 -0.95 -14.48 1.73
N ARG A 126 -0.33 -15.29 0.86
CA ARG A 126 -0.83 -15.55 -0.50
C ARG A 126 -2.00 -16.54 -0.52
N VAL A 127 -2.24 -17.25 0.59
CA VAL A 127 -3.37 -18.17 0.76
C VAL A 127 -4.46 -17.46 1.55
N PHE A 128 -4.98 -16.36 0.98
CA PHE A 128 -6.26 -15.82 1.41
C PHE A 128 -7.40 -16.43 0.58
N PRO A 129 -8.53 -16.83 1.20
CA PRO A 129 -9.66 -17.46 0.52
C PRO A 129 -10.44 -16.53 -0.41
#